data_AF-A0AAW9W7D9-F1
#
_entry.id   AF-A0AAW9W7D9-F1
#
_cell.length_a   1.000
_cell.length_b   1.000
_cell.length_c   1.000
_cell.angle_alpha   90.00
_cell.angle_beta   90.00
_cell.angle_gamma   90.00
#
_symmetry.space_group_name_H-M   'P 1'
#
loop_
_entity.id
_entity.type
_entity.pdbx_description
1 polymer ?
#
loop_
_entity_poly.entity_id
_entity_poly.type
_entity_poly.pdbx_seq_one_letter_code
_entity_poly.pdbx_strand_id
1 'polypeptide(L)'
;DLSKERLSDAVDGLELYKDYKIVTSMTYDRGNGEETSTLEETPLRLDLKKVELKNIGSTNLVKVNEDGTEVASDFLTSKPVDVQNYYLKVTSRDNKVFRLTVEKIEEVTEEGQPLYKVTAKAPNLIQHTDATKMQDEYVYYIEKTRATDGDIYYNFNDLVNAMNKNKTGTFKLGADLNATGVPTPAKSYVTGDFRGTLTSVDG
;
A
#
# COMPACT_ATOMS: atom_id res chain seq x y z
N ASP A 1 8.37 43.56 13.82
CA ASP A 1 9.19 43.02 12.73
C ASP A 1 8.71 41.61 12.40
N LEU A 2 8.18 41.38 11.19
CA LEU A 2 7.78 40.05 10.74
C LEU A 2 9.03 39.33 10.21
N SER A 3 9.79 38.69 11.11
CA SER A 3 10.81 37.72 10.70
C SER A 3 10.17 36.36 10.44
N LYS A 4 10.85 35.51 9.66
CA LYS A 4 10.41 34.14 9.39
C LYS A 4 10.20 33.32 10.67
N GLU A 5 10.95 33.62 11.74
CA GLU A 5 10.76 32.95 13.04
C GLU A 5 9.47 33.39 13.75
N ARG A 6 9.03 34.64 13.63
CA ARG A 6 7.81 35.15 14.32
C ARG A 6 6.51 34.82 13.59
N LEU A 7 6.59 34.43 12.32
CA LEU A 7 5.44 33.89 11.58
C LEU A 7 4.99 32.53 12.14
N SER A 8 5.91 31.73 12.67
CA SER A 8 5.61 30.44 13.31
C SER A 8 4.63 30.63 14.47
N ASP A 9 4.94 31.54 15.40
CA ASP A 9 4.11 31.80 16.59
C ASP A 9 2.73 32.37 16.24
N ALA A 10 2.61 33.08 15.12
CA ALA A 10 1.36 33.71 14.67
C ALA A 10 0.39 32.73 13.98
N VAL A 11 0.89 31.58 13.49
CA VAL A 11 0.08 30.55 12.81
C VAL A 11 -0.02 29.26 13.61
N ASP A 12 0.69 29.15 14.73
CA ASP A 12 0.58 28.04 15.66
C ASP A 12 -0.80 28.07 16.35
N GLY A 13 -1.49 26.92 16.36
CA GLY A 13 -2.84 26.80 16.92
C GLY A 13 -3.99 27.19 15.98
N LEU A 14 -3.74 27.53 14.72
CA LEU A 14 -4.83 27.66 13.73
C LEU A 14 -5.47 26.28 13.47
N GLU A 15 -6.77 26.17 13.72
CA GLU A 15 -7.56 24.98 13.44
C GLU A 15 -7.91 24.85 11.94
N LEU A 16 -8.01 23.60 11.47
CA LEU A 16 -8.47 23.26 10.13
C LEU A 16 -9.95 23.61 9.94
N TYR A 17 -10.33 23.95 8.70
CA TYR A 17 -11.69 24.25 8.28
C TYR A 17 -12.38 25.43 8.99
N LYS A 18 -11.62 26.25 9.73
CA LYS A 18 -12.06 27.54 10.24
C LYS A 18 -11.69 28.66 9.27
N ASP A 19 -12.58 29.64 9.18
CA ASP A 19 -12.35 30.83 8.37
C ASP A 19 -11.57 31.85 9.21
N TYR A 20 -10.39 32.21 8.73
CA TYR A 20 -9.52 33.25 9.29
C TYR A 20 -9.41 34.43 8.35
N LYS A 21 -8.88 35.53 8.88
CA LYS A 21 -8.52 36.71 8.10
C LYS A 21 -7.09 37.11 8.40
N ILE A 22 -6.30 37.32 7.35
CA ILE A 22 -4.96 37.87 7.45
C ILE A 22 -5.08 39.39 7.31
N VAL A 23 -4.58 40.11 8.31
CA VAL A 23 -4.52 41.57 8.34
C VAL A 23 -3.06 42.00 8.39
N THR A 24 -2.65 42.89 7.48
CA THR A 24 -1.30 43.44 7.47
C THR A 24 -1.34 44.89 7.90
N SER A 25 -0.68 45.22 9.01
CA SER A 25 -0.53 46.59 9.48
C SER A 25 0.94 47.00 9.52
N MET A 26 1.21 48.27 9.23
CA MET A 26 2.53 48.89 9.25
C MET A 26 2.47 50.13 10.13
N THR A 27 3.21 50.10 11.24
CA THR A 27 3.38 51.25 12.14
C THR A 27 4.70 51.96 11.83
N TYR A 28 4.68 53.28 11.67
CA TYR A 28 5.84 54.10 11.33
C TYR A 28 5.73 55.50 11.94
N ASP A 29 6.85 56.18 12.21
CA ASP A 29 6.89 57.57 12.70
C ASP A 29 7.62 58.47 11.69
N ARG A 30 6.98 59.58 11.29
CA ARG A 30 7.54 60.57 10.33
C ARG A 30 8.11 61.83 11.00
N GLY A 31 8.32 61.81 12.31
CA GLY A 31 8.75 62.95 13.13
C GLY A 31 7.59 63.67 13.83
N ASN A 32 6.37 63.14 13.76
CA ASN A 32 5.16 63.69 14.38
C ASN A 32 4.46 62.70 15.32
N GLY A 33 5.11 61.57 15.64
CA GLY A 33 4.54 60.48 16.42
C GLY A 33 4.19 59.27 15.56
N GLU A 34 3.81 58.17 16.23
CA GLU A 34 3.50 56.90 15.57
C GLU A 34 2.19 56.98 14.76
N GLU A 35 2.25 56.53 13.50
CA GLU A 35 1.12 56.32 12.60
C GLU A 35 1.02 54.83 12.22
N THR A 36 -0.19 54.28 12.15
CA THR A 36 -0.43 52.90 11.68
C THR A 36 -1.27 52.90 10.42
N SER A 37 -0.78 52.26 9.36
CA SER A 37 -1.53 51.95 8.14
C SER A 37 -1.91 50.48 8.12
N THR A 38 -3.14 50.14 7.75
CA THR A 38 -3.61 48.75 7.64
C THR A 38 -4.06 48.49 6.21
N LEU A 39 -3.60 47.39 5.62
CA LEU A 39 -4.02 46.91 4.30
C LEU A 39 -5.33 46.11 4.41
N GLU A 40 -5.99 45.92 3.26
CA GLU A 40 -7.21 45.14 3.15
C GLU A 40 -7.07 43.72 3.71
N GLU A 41 -8.11 43.25 4.40
CA GLU A 41 -8.15 41.91 4.97
C GLU A 41 -8.21 40.85 3.86
N THR A 42 -7.39 39.81 3.97
CA THR A 42 -7.43 38.67 3.05
C THR A 42 -7.98 37.43 3.76
N PRO A 43 -9.00 36.75 3.24
CA PRO A 43 -9.51 35.53 3.85
C PRO A 43 -8.48 34.39 3.74
N LEU A 44 -8.35 33.60 4.80
CA LEU A 44 -7.53 32.38 4.86
C LEU A 44 -8.37 31.25 5.44
N ARG A 45 -8.36 30.10 4.78
CA ARG A 45 -8.92 28.87 5.33
C ARG A 45 -7.88 27.76 5.19
N LEU A 46 -7.60 27.08 6.28
CA LEU A 46 -6.71 25.92 6.28
C LEU A 46 -7.54 24.67 5.98
N ASP A 47 -7.51 24.22 4.74
CA ASP A 47 -8.20 23.00 4.33
C ASP A 47 -7.25 21.80 4.36
N LEU A 48 -7.63 20.75 5.10
CA LEU A 48 -6.88 19.49 5.08
C LEU A 48 -7.18 18.74 3.79
N LYS A 49 -6.16 18.63 2.92
CA LYS A 49 -6.22 17.79 1.72
C LYS A 49 -5.91 16.34 2.10
N LYS A 50 -6.89 15.48 1.83
CA LYS A 50 -6.75 14.03 2.01
C LYS A 50 -6.60 13.34 0.66
N VAL A 51 -5.84 12.24 0.64
CA VAL A 51 -5.63 11.39 -0.54
C VAL A 51 -6.65 10.27 -0.50
N GLU A 52 -7.52 10.23 -1.49
CA GLU A 52 -8.51 9.17 -1.61
C GLU A 52 -8.05 8.11 -2.62
N LEU A 53 -8.13 6.83 -2.22
CA LEU A 53 -7.91 5.71 -3.14
C LEU A 53 -9.22 5.28 -3.78
N LYS A 54 -9.29 5.39 -5.11
CA LYS A 54 -10.46 5.04 -5.93
C LYS A 54 -10.05 4.27 -7.16
N ASN A 55 -11.01 3.51 -7.72
CA ASN A 55 -10.85 2.79 -8.99
C ASN A 55 -9.59 1.89 -9.02
N ILE A 56 -9.40 1.11 -7.96
CA ILE A 56 -8.23 0.25 -7.79
C ILE A 56 -8.26 -0.88 -8.83
N GLY A 57 -7.14 -1.06 -9.54
CA GLY A 57 -6.93 -2.12 -10.51
C GLY A 57 -6.22 -3.32 -9.89
N SER A 58 -5.17 -3.07 -9.10
CA SER A 58 -4.44 -4.11 -8.36
C SER A 58 -3.86 -3.58 -7.06
N THR A 59 -3.57 -4.51 -6.15
CA THR A 59 -2.79 -4.27 -4.94
C THR A 59 -1.79 -5.41 -4.83
N ASN A 60 -0.53 -5.08 -4.53
CA ASN A 60 0.52 -6.06 -4.32
C ASN A 60 1.30 -5.73 -3.05
N LEU A 61 1.64 -6.74 -2.26
CA LEU A 61 2.59 -6.64 -1.16
C LEU A 61 4.01 -6.71 -1.73
N VAL A 62 4.82 -5.71 -1.43
CA VAL A 62 6.20 -5.61 -1.88
C VAL A 62 7.12 -5.61 -0.67
N LYS A 63 8.16 -6.44 -0.72
CA LYS A 63 9.28 -6.40 0.22
C LYS A 63 10.42 -5.60 -0.38
N VAL A 64 10.98 -4.69 0.39
CA VAL A 64 12.24 -3.99 0.09
C VAL A 64 13.36 -4.73 0.80
N ASN A 65 14.35 -5.22 0.05
CA ASN A 65 15.53 -5.85 0.62
C ASN A 65 16.51 -4.77 1.13
N GLU A 66 17.52 -5.19 1.91
CA GLU A 66 18.52 -4.27 2.48
C GLU A 66 19.32 -3.50 1.41
N ASP A 67 19.47 -4.06 0.22
CA ASP A 67 20.11 -3.43 -0.93
C ASP A 67 19.18 -2.47 -1.70
N GLY A 68 17.95 -2.29 -1.23
CA GLY A 68 16.92 -1.45 -1.85
C GLY A 68 16.15 -2.12 -3.00
N THR A 69 16.42 -3.40 -3.31
CA THR A 69 15.68 -4.11 -4.35
C THR A 69 14.25 -4.44 -3.91
N GLU A 70 13.29 -4.25 -4.80
CA GLU A 70 11.87 -4.55 -4.56
C GLU A 70 11.53 -5.94 -5.09
N VAL A 71 10.95 -6.79 -4.23
CA VAL A 71 10.50 -8.14 -4.59
C VAL A 71 9.03 -8.28 -4.25
N ALA A 72 8.25 -8.84 -5.18
CA ALA A 72 6.86 -9.17 -4.94
C ALA A 72 6.76 -10.22 -3.83
N SER A 73 5.86 -9.97 -2.86
CA SER A 73 5.67 -10.81 -1.69
C SER A 73 4.20 -11.16 -1.47
N ASP A 74 3.44 -11.23 -2.57
CA ASP A 74 2.03 -11.61 -2.60
C ASP A 74 1.77 -13.08 -2.18
N PHE A 75 2.83 -13.87 -2.00
CA PHE A 75 2.78 -15.25 -1.53
C PHE A 75 3.57 -15.42 -0.24
N LEU A 76 2.95 -15.05 0.88
CA LEU A 76 3.54 -15.26 2.19
C LEU A 76 3.43 -16.74 2.59
N THR A 77 4.56 -17.40 2.80
CA THR A 77 4.62 -18.77 3.35
C THR A 77 4.52 -18.78 4.88
N SER A 78 4.84 -17.65 5.51
CA SER A 78 4.72 -17.42 6.95
C SER A 78 4.54 -15.92 7.20
N LYS A 79 3.98 -15.57 8.37
CA LYS A 79 3.87 -14.18 8.80
C LYS A 79 5.27 -13.55 8.98
N PRO A 80 5.59 -12.44 8.30
CA PRO A 80 6.86 -11.75 8.50
C PRO A 80 7.04 -11.28 9.95
N VAL A 81 8.27 -11.37 10.47
CA VAL A 81 8.62 -10.88 11.81
C VAL A 81 8.67 -9.35 11.84
N ASP A 82 9.24 -8.76 10.79
CA ASP A 82 9.35 -7.31 10.61
C ASP A 82 8.58 -6.91 9.35
N VAL A 83 7.66 -5.95 9.53
CA VAL A 83 6.81 -5.41 8.47
C VAL A 83 7.29 -4.04 7.97
N GLN A 84 8.31 -3.43 8.58
CA GLN A 84 8.81 -2.09 8.21
C GLN A 84 9.38 -2.06 6.79
N ASN A 85 9.95 -3.18 6.34
CA ASN A 85 10.49 -3.36 5.00
C ASN A 85 9.41 -3.73 3.96
N TYR A 86 8.13 -3.67 4.34
CA TYR A 86 7.02 -3.97 3.45
C TYR A 86 6.16 -2.74 3.17
N TYR A 87 5.66 -2.66 1.94
CA TYR A 87 4.65 -1.69 1.56
C TYR A 87 3.62 -2.32 0.62
N LEU A 88 2.40 -1.80 0.62
CA LEU A 88 1.39 -2.12 -0.39
C LEU A 88 1.56 -1.20 -1.59
N LYS A 89 1.81 -1.78 -2.75
CA LYS A 89 1.77 -1.11 -4.05
C LYS A 89 0.34 -1.18 -4.58
N VAL A 90 -0.39 -0.08 -4.46
CA VAL A 90 -1.76 0.05 -4.96
C VAL A 90 -1.73 0.73 -6.32
N THR A 91 -2.22 0.04 -7.35
CA THR A 91 -2.27 0.57 -8.72
C THR A 91 -3.73 0.77 -9.14
N SER A 92 -4.10 1.99 -9.51
CA SER A 92 -5.44 2.29 -10.02
C SER A 92 -5.58 1.88 -11.49
N ARG A 93 -6.82 1.77 -11.99
CA ARG A 93 -7.07 1.43 -13.40
C ARG A 93 -6.63 2.52 -14.39
N ASP A 94 -6.45 3.75 -13.91
CA ASP A 94 -5.80 4.85 -14.66
C ASP A 94 -4.27 4.88 -14.47
N ASN A 95 -3.68 3.77 -13.98
CA ASN A 95 -2.24 3.54 -13.83
C ASN A 95 -1.51 4.49 -12.86
N LYS A 96 -2.22 5.07 -11.88
CA LYS A 96 -1.58 5.78 -10.76
C LYS A 96 -1.14 4.77 -9.72
N VAL A 97 0.07 4.94 -9.22
CA VAL A 97 0.68 4.04 -8.23
C VAL A 97 0.80 4.76 -6.90
N PHE A 98 0.29 4.13 -5.84
CA PHE A 98 0.45 4.56 -4.46
C PHE A 98 1.25 3.52 -3.70
N ARG A 99 2.17 3.98 -2.83
CA ARG A 99 2.93 3.12 -1.93
C ARG A 99 2.47 3.42 -0.51
N LEU A 100 1.87 2.44 0.15
CA LEU A 100 1.35 2.57 1.50
C LEU A 100 2.22 1.73 2.45
N THR A 101 2.75 2.35 3.50
CA THR A 101 3.57 1.64 4.49
C THR A 101 2.72 0.63 5.22
N VAL A 102 3.19 -0.62 5.32
CA VAL A 102 2.51 -1.65 6.09
C VAL A 102 2.70 -1.37 7.58
N GLU A 103 1.59 -1.27 8.31
CA GLU A 103 1.61 -1.13 9.76
C GLU A 103 1.61 -2.50 10.44
N LYS A 104 0.83 -3.45 9.92
CA LYS A 104 0.75 -4.82 10.46
C LYS A 104 0.29 -5.84 9.43
N ILE A 105 0.71 -7.07 9.65
CA ILE A 105 0.23 -8.26 8.95
C ILE A 105 -0.26 -9.25 10.01
N GLU A 106 -1.51 -9.67 9.89
CA GLU A 106 -2.17 -10.55 10.86
C GLU A 106 -2.65 -11.82 10.16
N GLU A 107 -2.65 -12.93 10.88
CA GLU A 107 -3.29 -14.16 10.43
C GLU A 107 -4.75 -14.14 10.84
N VAL A 108 -5.66 -14.26 9.88
CA VAL A 108 -7.11 -14.22 10.11
C VAL A 108 -7.79 -15.40 9.42
N THR A 109 -9.06 -15.63 9.76
CA THR A 109 -9.93 -16.55 9.04
C THR A 109 -11.22 -15.81 8.72
N GLU A 110 -11.49 -15.58 7.44
CA GLU A 110 -12.74 -14.97 6.97
C GLU A 110 -13.49 -16.00 6.13
N GLU A 111 -14.78 -16.20 6.42
CA GLU A 111 -15.65 -17.17 5.74
C GLU A 111 -15.08 -18.62 5.70
N GLY A 112 -14.25 -18.99 6.70
CA GLY A 112 -13.61 -20.30 6.79
C GLY A 112 -12.30 -20.42 5.99
N GLN A 113 -11.90 -19.38 5.26
CA GLN A 113 -10.65 -19.34 4.52
C GLN A 113 -9.53 -18.69 5.38
N PRO A 114 -8.37 -19.34 5.56
CA PRO A 114 -7.25 -18.73 6.25
C PRO A 114 -6.54 -17.70 5.35
N LEU A 115 -6.39 -16.48 5.85
CA LEU A 115 -5.82 -15.33 5.13
C LEU A 115 -4.73 -14.64 5.96
N TYR A 116 -3.89 -13.85 5.29
CA TYR A 116 -3.15 -12.74 5.90
C TYR A 116 -3.91 -11.44 5.65
N LYS A 117 -4.20 -10.70 6.72
CA LYS A 117 -4.75 -9.36 6.67
C LYS A 117 -3.61 -8.35 6.79
N VAL A 118 -3.33 -7.62 5.72
CA VAL A 118 -2.35 -6.54 5.67
C VAL A 118 -3.06 -5.22 5.91
N THR A 119 -2.65 -4.49 6.94
CA THR A 119 -3.14 -3.13 7.22
C THR A 119 -2.03 -2.14 6.92
N ALA A 120 -2.30 -1.16 6.06
CA ALA A 120 -1.35 -0.12 5.68
C ALA A 120 -1.91 1.27 5.97
N LYS A 121 -1.01 2.23 6.22
CA LYS A 121 -1.35 3.63 6.48
C LYS A 121 -0.55 4.56 5.57
N ALA A 122 -1.12 5.73 5.33
CA ALA A 122 -0.39 6.86 4.75
C ALA A 122 -0.91 8.18 5.33
N PRO A 123 -0.08 9.24 5.39
CA PRO A 123 -0.53 10.54 5.85
C PRO A 123 -1.74 11.02 5.04
N ASN A 124 -2.81 11.40 5.74
CA ASN A 124 -4.04 11.92 5.15
C ASN A 124 -4.75 10.97 4.17
N LEU A 125 -4.54 9.66 4.28
CA LEU A 125 -5.26 8.67 3.51
C LEU A 125 -6.76 8.66 3.86
N ILE A 126 -7.61 8.48 2.84
CA ILE A 126 -9.00 8.04 3.00
C ILE A 126 -9.25 6.86 2.08
N GLN A 127 -9.78 5.80 2.66
CA GLN A 127 -10.48 4.74 1.95
C GLN A 127 -11.96 4.75 2.32
N HIS A 128 -12.81 4.60 1.31
CA HIS A 128 -14.21 4.26 1.53
C HIS A 128 -14.35 2.74 1.61
N THR A 129 -14.68 2.21 2.80
CA THR A 129 -15.06 0.79 2.91
C THR A 129 -16.49 0.57 2.44
N ASP A 130 -17.34 1.60 2.56
CA ASP A 130 -18.69 1.70 2.01
C ASP A 130 -19.01 3.18 1.73
N ALA A 131 -20.16 3.45 1.09
CA ALA A 131 -20.57 4.81 0.69
C ALA A 131 -20.55 5.86 1.83
N THR A 132 -20.68 5.43 3.08
CA THR A 132 -20.78 6.31 4.26
C THR A 132 -19.64 6.18 5.27
N LYS A 133 -18.70 5.24 5.07
CA LYS A 133 -17.63 4.96 6.03
C LYS A 133 -16.27 5.31 5.43
N MET A 134 -15.54 6.18 6.12
CA MET A 134 -14.16 6.56 5.79
C MET A 134 -13.20 5.95 6.82
N GLN A 135 -12.12 5.35 6.34
CA GLN A 135 -11.00 4.88 7.16
C GLN A 135 -9.70 5.53 6.67
N ASP A 136 -8.79 5.80 7.60
CA ASP A 136 -7.40 6.24 7.33
C ASP A 136 -6.44 5.07 7.10
N GLU A 137 -6.96 3.85 7.18
CA GLU A 137 -6.28 2.59 6.91
C GLU A 137 -6.69 2.03 5.55
N TYR A 138 -5.75 1.32 4.93
CA TYR A 138 -6.01 0.47 3.76
C TYR A 138 -5.79 -0.99 4.12
N VAL A 139 -6.83 -1.80 3.98
CA VAL A 139 -6.80 -3.24 4.28
C VAL A 139 -6.74 -4.04 2.99
N TYR A 140 -5.80 -4.98 2.94
CA TYR A 140 -5.65 -5.93 1.84
C TYR A 140 -5.52 -7.35 2.39
N TYR A 141 -6.17 -8.30 1.72
CA TYR A 141 -6.16 -9.70 2.11
C TYR A 141 -5.33 -10.52 1.12
N ILE A 142 -4.47 -11.38 1.67
CA ILE A 142 -3.63 -12.32 0.91
C ILE A 142 -4.01 -13.72 1.37
N GLU A 143 -4.29 -14.62 0.43
CA GLU A 143 -4.59 -16.01 0.79
C GLU A 143 -3.37 -16.71 1.37
N LYS A 144 -3.55 -17.49 2.45
CA LYS A 144 -2.46 -18.32 2.94
C LYS A 144 -2.21 -19.45 1.94
N THR A 145 -0.95 -19.61 1.56
CA THR A 145 -0.56 -20.76 0.74
C THR A 145 -0.74 -22.03 1.55
N ARG A 146 -1.47 -23.00 0.99
CA ARG A 146 -1.52 -24.34 1.56
C ARG A 146 -0.23 -25.06 1.20
N ALA A 147 0.39 -25.70 2.20
CA ALA A 147 1.60 -26.47 1.98
C ALA A 147 1.35 -27.59 0.97
N THR A 148 2.34 -27.82 0.10
CA THR A 148 2.37 -28.97 -0.80
C THR A 148 2.32 -30.26 0.02
N ASP A 149 1.51 -31.23 -0.41
CA ASP A 149 1.38 -32.55 0.21
C ASP A 149 1.85 -33.63 -0.76
N GLY A 150 3.09 -34.12 -0.56
CA GLY A 150 3.71 -35.09 -1.47
C GLY A 150 3.88 -34.52 -2.89
N ASP A 151 3.15 -35.10 -3.86
CA ASP A 151 3.10 -34.64 -5.24
C ASP A 151 1.90 -33.73 -5.54
N ILE A 152 1.15 -33.28 -4.53
CA ILE A 152 -0.05 -32.44 -4.64
C ILE A 152 0.30 -30.99 -4.28
N TYR A 153 0.15 -30.09 -5.26
CA TYR A 153 0.51 -28.68 -5.16
C TYR A 153 -0.73 -27.79 -5.07
N TYR A 154 -0.72 -26.88 -4.10
CA TYR A 154 -1.77 -25.89 -3.87
C TYR A 154 -1.31 -24.46 -4.19
N ASN A 155 -0.09 -24.30 -4.70
CA ASN A 155 0.48 -23.01 -5.09
C ASN A 155 1.22 -23.13 -6.43
N PHE A 156 0.99 -22.18 -7.35
CA PHE A 156 1.57 -22.22 -8.69
C PHE A 156 3.10 -22.11 -8.66
N ASN A 157 3.67 -21.28 -7.78
CA ASN A 157 5.12 -21.13 -7.62
C ASN A 157 5.77 -22.45 -7.18
N ASP A 158 5.19 -23.14 -6.20
CA ASP A 158 5.69 -24.43 -5.72
C ASP A 158 5.64 -25.50 -6.83
N LEU A 159 4.53 -25.54 -7.58
CA LEU A 159 4.36 -26.44 -8.71
C LEU A 159 5.45 -26.22 -9.78
N VAL A 160 5.62 -25.00 -10.26
CA VAL A 160 6.58 -24.72 -11.34
C VAL A 160 8.03 -24.91 -10.88
N ASN A 161 8.33 -24.64 -9.60
CA ASN A 161 9.64 -24.94 -9.02
C ASN A 161 9.92 -26.44 -9.03
N ALA A 162 8.93 -27.26 -8.63
CA ALA A 162 9.07 -28.71 -8.63
C ALA A 162 9.18 -29.29 -10.06
N MET A 163 8.38 -28.79 -11.01
CA MET A 163 8.47 -29.19 -12.43
C MET A 163 9.82 -28.85 -13.06
N ASN A 164 10.37 -27.67 -12.74
CA ASN A 164 11.70 -27.30 -13.20
C ASN A 164 12.79 -28.22 -12.63
N LYS A 165 12.63 -28.66 -11.37
CA LYS A 165 13.54 -29.59 -10.69
C LYS A 165 13.45 -31.03 -11.20
N ASN A 166 12.25 -31.51 -11.55
CA ASN A 166 12.02 -32.86 -12.06
C ASN A 166 11.10 -32.87 -13.29
N LYS A 167 11.67 -32.64 -14.48
CA LYS A 167 10.90 -32.51 -15.72
C LYS A 167 10.25 -33.80 -16.23
N THR A 168 10.47 -34.94 -15.58
CA THR A 168 9.88 -36.25 -15.90
C THR A 168 9.02 -36.79 -14.76
N GLY A 169 8.75 -35.99 -13.74
CA GLY A 169 7.98 -36.39 -12.56
C GLY A 169 6.46 -36.42 -12.80
N THR A 170 5.74 -36.85 -11.78
CA THR A 170 4.28 -36.74 -11.67
C THR A 170 3.93 -35.66 -10.66
N PHE A 171 2.98 -34.81 -11.03
CA PHE A 171 2.55 -33.65 -10.28
C PHE A 171 1.02 -33.62 -10.26
N LYS A 172 0.43 -33.23 -9.14
CA LYS A 172 -1.02 -33.15 -8.96
C LYS A 172 -1.43 -31.74 -8.53
N LEU A 173 -2.50 -31.21 -9.11
CA LEU A 173 -3.13 -29.97 -8.68
C LEU A 173 -4.09 -30.27 -7.53
N GLY A 174 -3.84 -29.69 -6.37
CA GLY A 174 -4.70 -29.78 -5.18
C GLY A 174 -5.85 -28.77 -5.16
N ALA A 175 -5.78 -27.74 -6.00
CA ALA A 175 -6.76 -26.68 -6.17
C ALA A 175 -6.51 -25.96 -7.50
N ASP A 176 -7.40 -25.05 -7.88
CA ASP A 176 -7.12 -24.09 -8.94
C ASP A 176 -5.96 -23.18 -8.54
N LEU A 177 -4.96 -23.04 -9.42
CA LEU A 177 -3.74 -22.30 -9.13
C LEU A 177 -3.66 -20.98 -9.91
N ASN A 178 -3.30 -19.89 -9.23
CA ASN A 178 -3.09 -18.57 -9.83
C ASN A 178 -1.58 -18.29 -10.02
N ALA A 179 -1.20 -17.86 -11.23
CA ALA A 179 0.18 -17.49 -11.57
C ALA A 179 0.53 -16.01 -11.31
N THR A 180 -0.42 -15.20 -10.85
CA THR A 180 -0.24 -13.76 -10.60
C THR A 180 0.93 -13.52 -9.66
N GLY A 181 1.91 -12.68 -10.04
CA GLY A 181 3.06 -12.39 -9.19
C GLY A 181 4.15 -13.47 -9.14
N VAL A 182 3.95 -14.62 -9.79
CA VAL A 182 5.00 -15.64 -9.94
C VAL A 182 5.96 -15.20 -11.06
N PRO A 183 7.25 -14.98 -10.78
CA PRO A 183 8.18 -14.53 -11.80
C PRO A 183 8.39 -15.63 -12.85
N THR A 184 8.38 -15.24 -14.13
CA THR A 184 8.82 -16.12 -15.23
C THR A 184 10.33 -15.93 -15.43
N PRO A 185 11.18 -16.91 -15.10
CA PRO A 185 12.64 -16.78 -15.30
C PRO A 185 13.02 -16.64 -16.80
N ALA A 186 12.13 -17.04 -17.70
CA ALA A 186 12.23 -16.86 -19.15
C ALA A 186 10.87 -16.48 -19.75
N LYS A 187 10.62 -16.77 -21.03
CA LYS A 187 9.27 -16.66 -21.65
C LYS A 187 8.34 -17.83 -21.28
N SER A 188 8.73 -18.66 -20.30
CA SER A 188 7.97 -19.79 -19.78
C SER A 188 8.23 -19.97 -18.29
N TYR A 189 7.26 -20.54 -17.56
CA TYR A 189 7.41 -20.86 -16.14
C TYR A 189 8.24 -22.12 -15.92
N VAL A 190 7.99 -23.16 -16.72
CA VAL A 190 8.83 -24.36 -16.80
C VAL A 190 9.73 -24.20 -18.03
N THR A 191 11.04 -24.23 -17.82
CA THR A 191 12.03 -24.00 -18.88
C THR A 191 12.50 -25.33 -19.48
N GLY A 192 12.73 -25.38 -20.80
CA GLY A 192 13.12 -26.61 -21.50
C GLY A 192 12.00 -27.64 -21.67
N ASP A 193 12.35 -28.85 -22.10
CA ASP A 193 11.39 -29.92 -22.39
C ASP A 193 10.80 -30.51 -21.11
N PHE A 194 9.49 -30.33 -20.92
CA PHE A 194 8.74 -31.03 -19.88
C PHE A 194 8.15 -32.34 -20.44
N ARG A 195 8.48 -33.46 -19.81
CA ARG A 195 7.99 -34.81 -20.14
C ARG A 195 7.27 -35.48 -18.96
N GLY A 196 6.96 -34.71 -17.92
CA GLY A 196 6.25 -35.19 -16.74
C GLY A 196 4.74 -35.26 -16.98
N THR A 197 4.01 -35.70 -15.97
CA THR A 197 2.55 -35.73 -15.94
C THR A 197 2.02 -34.72 -14.94
N LEU A 198 0.99 -33.99 -15.34
CA LEU A 198 0.24 -33.08 -14.47
C LEU A 198 -1.22 -33.53 -14.46
N THR A 199 -1.74 -33.92 -13.30
CA THR A 199 -3.14 -34.36 -13.13
C THR A 199 -3.84 -33.52 -12.06
N SER A 200 -5.16 -33.58 -11.98
CA SER A 200 -5.91 -33.02 -10.85
C SER A 200 -6.13 -34.12 -9.80
N VAL A 201 -6.23 -33.79 -8.51
CA VAL A 201 -6.76 -34.77 -7.53
C VAL A 201 -8.28 -34.91 -7.63
N ASP A 202 -8.98 -33.89 -8.14
CA ASP A 202 -10.43 -33.87 -8.29
C ASP A 202 -10.89 -34.20 -9.73
N GLY A 203 -10.02 -34.83 -10.55
CA GLY A 203 -10.25 -35.11 -11.98
C GLY A 203 -10.04 -36.57 -12.36
#